data_AF-D6E9G4-F1
#
_entry.id   AF-D6E9G4-F1
#
_cell.length_a   1.000
_cell.length_b   1.000
_cell.length_c   1.000
_cell.angle_alpha   90.00
_cell.angle_beta   90.00
_cell.angle_gamma   90.00
#
_symmetry.space_group_name_H-M   'P 1'
#
loop_
_entity.id
_entity.type
_entity.pdbx_description
1 polymer ?
#
loop_
_entity_poly.entity_id
_entity_poly.type
_entity_poly.pdbx_seq_one_letter_code
_entity_poly.pdbx_strand_id
1 'polypeptide(L)'
;MPGGCWICNPLCGKCQPAPKKSGKCPSCGTCTIFDRTEVTAGAPLLCKKCGEDLTALVRPAPLRCNYSGLVCAYPCGKGASAHPEHGYQVCRRNTPPTEEWLAAHPEA
;
A
#
# COMPACT_ATOMS: atom_id res chain seq x y z
N MET A 1 -22.98 -10.66 -2.40
CA MET A 1 -22.41 -10.02 -1.19
C MET A 1 -22.77 -8.54 -1.21
N PRO A 2 -23.50 -8.02 -0.21
CA PRO A 2 -23.92 -6.63 -0.20
C PRO A 2 -22.72 -5.70 0.05
N GLY A 3 -22.58 -4.63 -0.73
CA GLY A 3 -21.57 -3.58 -0.50
C GLY A 3 -20.48 -3.45 -1.58
N GLY A 4 -20.84 -3.58 -2.86
CA GLY A 4 -19.96 -3.12 -3.94
C GLY A 4 -19.58 -1.65 -3.74
N CYS A 5 -18.34 -1.29 -4.05
CA CYS A 5 -17.88 0.10 -3.96
C CYS A 5 -18.55 0.90 -5.09
N TRP A 6 -19.67 1.56 -4.81
CA TRP A 6 -20.44 2.33 -5.79
C TRP A 6 -19.69 3.58 -6.28
N ILE A 7 -18.84 4.14 -5.44
CA ILE A 7 -17.98 5.29 -5.73
C ILE A 7 -16.58 4.97 -5.23
N CYS A 8 -15.57 5.28 -6.04
CA CYS A 8 -14.17 5.07 -5.67
C CYS A 8 -13.80 5.96 -4.47
N ASN A 9 -13.44 5.36 -3.35
CA ASN A 9 -12.90 6.07 -2.20
C ASN A 9 -11.35 6.13 -2.31
N PRO A 10 -10.74 7.34 -2.33
CA PRO A 10 -9.29 7.51 -2.49
C PRO A 10 -8.44 6.91 -1.36
N LEU A 11 -9.06 6.46 -0.26
CA LEU A 11 -8.39 5.84 0.89
C LEU A 11 -8.60 4.31 0.98
N CYS A 12 -9.44 3.68 0.16
CA CYS A 12 -9.86 2.30 0.42
C CYS A 12 -8.79 1.25 0.06
N GLY A 13 -8.06 1.45 -1.04
CA GLY A 13 -7.02 0.53 -1.50
C GLY A 13 -7.50 -0.86 -1.92
N LYS A 14 -8.80 -1.16 -1.93
CA LYS A 14 -9.32 -2.54 -2.10
C LYS A 14 -9.14 -3.07 -3.53
N CYS A 15 -9.58 -2.32 -4.53
CA CYS A 15 -9.54 -2.73 -5.93
C CYS A 15 -8.32 -2.20 -6.70
N GLN A 16 -7.75 -1.08 -6.25
CA GLN A 16 -6.59 -0.41 -6.82
C GLN A 16 -5.74 0.16 -5.68
N PRO A 17 -4.43 0.38 -5.87
CA PRO A 17 -3.61 1.07 -4.88
C PRO A 17 -4.24 2.41 -4.51
N ALA A 18 -4.49 2.64 -3.22
CA ALA A 18 -5.10 3.89 -2.76
C ALA A 18 -4.18 5.08 -3.11
N PRO A 19 -4.69 6.13 -3.78
CA PRO A 19 -3.89 7.33 -4.06
C PRO A 19 -3.47 8.06 -2.78
N LYS A 20 -4.22 7.92 -1.69
CA LYS A 20 -3.91 8.52 -0.39
C LYS A 20 -3.93 7.47 0.71
N LYS A 21 -3.15 7.70 1.76
CA LYS A 21 -3.17 6.88 2.98
C LYS A 21 -3.27 7.74 4.21
N SER A 22 -4.07 7.31 5.18
CA SER A 22 -4.17 7.96 6.48
C SER A 22 -3.36 7.20 7.53
N GLY A 23 -2.67 7.93 8.38
CA GLY A 23 -2.02 7.44 9.59
C GLY A 23 -2.58 8.18 10.79
N LYS A 24 -3.17 7.46 11.75
CA LYS A 24 -3.55 8.04 13.04
C LYS A 24 -2.34 8.02 13.95
N CYS A 25 -1.89 9.19 14.39
CA CYS A 25 -0.76 9.30 15.29
C CYS A 25 -1.11 8.69 16.66
N PRO A 26 -0.31 7.74 17.19
CA PRO A 26 -0.55 7.15 18.50
C PRO A 26 -0.28 8.12 19.65
N SER A 27 0.62 9.09 19.45
CA SER A 27 1.01 10.07 20.47
C SER A 27 -0.03 11.19 20.65
N CYS A 28 -0.46 11.84 19.56
CA CYS A 28 -1.37 13.00 19.65
C CYS A 28 -2.79 12.75 19.11
N GLY A 29 -3.08 11.53 18.62
CA GLY A 29 -4.38 11.15 18.07
C GLY A 29 -4.74 11.76 16.71
N THR A 30 -3.88 12.64 16.17
CA THR A 30 -4.16 13.36 14.91
C THR A 30 -4.05 12.43 13.71
N CYS A 31 -5.03 12.48 12.82
CA CYS A 31 -5.01 11.73 11.57
C CYS A 31 -4.29 12.56 10.49
N THR A 32 -3.15 12.06 10.02
CA THR A 32 -2.39 12.69 8.92
C THR A 32 -2.66 11.92 7.64
N ILE A 33 -2.95 12.65 6.55
CA ILE A 33 -3.14 12.09 5.22
C ILE A 33 -1.87 12.33 4.42
N PHE A 34 -1.36 11.26 3.82
CA PHE A 34 -0.18 11.20 2.97
C PHE A 34 -0.59 10.78 1.56
N ASP A 35 0.05 11.35 0.55
CA ASP A 35 -0.11 10.89 -0.82
C ASP A 35 0.72 9.62 -1.06
N ARG A 36 0.26 8.76 -1.98
CA ARG A 36 0.95 7.49 -2.28
C ARG A 36 2.41 7.70 -2.65
N THR A 37 2.70 8.76 -3.39
CA THR A 37 4.06 9.12 -3.80
C THR A 37 4.97 9.36 -2.61
N GLU A 38 4.50 10.03 -1.56
CA GLU A 38 5.24 10.24 -0.32
C GLU A 38 5.49 8.91 0.41
N VAL A 39 4.46 8.07 0.48
CA VAL A 39 4.57 6.77 1.15
C VAL A 39 5.59 5.85 0.46
N THR A 40 5.64 5.87 -0.87
CA THR A 40 6.57 5.05 -1.66
C THR A 40 7.95 5.67 -1.85
N ALA A 41 8.14 6.98 -1.62
CA ALA A 41 9.40 7.68 -1.88
C ALA A 41 10.52 7.38 -0.86
N GLY A 42 10.25 6.62 0.20
CA GLY A 42 11.26 6.30 1.22
C GLY A 42 11.43 7.35 2.31
N ALA A 43 10.96 8.59 2.10
CA ALA A 43 11.03 9.69 3.07
C ALA A 43 10.28 9.40 4.39
N PRO A 44 10.67 10.02 5.52
CA PRO A 44 9.97 9.88 6.80
C PRO A 44 8.57 10.49 6.75
N LEU A 45 7.58 9.75 7.24
CA LEU A 45 6.18 10.15 7.25
C LEU A 45 5.82 10.73 8.61
N LEU A 46 6.02 12.04 8.78
CA LEU A 46 5.87 12.70 10.08
C LEU A 46 4.43 13.15 10.36
N CYS A 47 4.03 13.10 11.63
CA CYS A 47 2.78 13.68 12.08
C CYS A 47 2.80 15.21 11.93
N LYS A 48 1.80 15.78 11.23
CA LYS A 48 1.68 17.24 11.03
C LYS A 48 1.55 18.06 12.32
N LYS A 49 1.16 17.44 13.44
CA LYS A 49 0.92 18.14 14.72
C LYS A 49 2.08 18.03 15.70
N CYS A 50 2.62 16.83 15.88
CA CYS A 50 3.63 16.56 16.93
C CYS A 50 4.99 16.13 16.37
N GLY A 51 5.12 15.92 15.06
CA GLY A 51 6.38 15.50 14.44
C GLY A 51 6.75 14.02 14.63
N GLU A 52 5.92 13.22 15.31
CA GLU A 52 6.13 11.78 15.49
C GLU A 52 6.29 11.04 14.16
N ASP A 53 7.19 10.06 14.09
CA ASP A 53 7.35 9.23 12.89
C ASP A 53 6.22 8.20 12.79
N LEU A 54 5.46 8.28 11.70
CA LEU A 54 4.37 7.39 11.36
C LEU A 54 4.76 6.40 10.26
N THR A 55 6.04 6.32 9.89
CA THR A 55 6.50 5.55 8.74
C THR A 55 6.13 4.09 8.88
N ALA A 56 6.40 3.49 10.04
CA ALA A 56 6.06 2.09 10.32
C ALA A 56 4.55 1.79 10.31
N LEU A 57 3.69 2.79 10.57
CA LEU A 57 2.24 2.62 10.60
C LEU A 57 1.61 2.79 9.20
N VAL A 58 2.14 3.73 8.41
CA VAL A 58 1.55 4.13 7.14
C VAL A 58 2.12 3.34 5.98
N ARG A 59 3.45 3.13 5.96
CA ARG A 59 4.14 2.40 4.90
C ARG A 59 3.89 0.90 5.07
N PRO A 60 3.13 0.27 4.16
CA PRO A 60 2.92 -1.17 4.23
C PRO A 60 4.23 -1.89 3.90
N ALA A 61 4.42 -3.07 4.51
CA ALA A 61 5.48 -3.97 4.08
C ALA A 61 5.23 -4.43 2.63
N PRO A 62 6.27 -4.55 1.80
CA PRO A 62 6.13 -5.15 0.48
C PRO A 62 5.58 -6.58 0.61
N LEU A 63 4.70 -6.96 -0.32
CA LEU A 63 4.14 -8.31 -0.37
C LEU A 63 4.09 -8.84 -1.79
N ARG A 64 4.18 -10.16 -1.93
CA ARG A 64 3.93 -10.85 -3.20
C ARG A 64 2.43 -10.93 -3.46
N CYS A 65 2.01 -10.36 -4.58
CA CYS A 65 0.60 -10.19 -4.90
C CYS A 65 -0.01 -11.52 -5.36
N ASN A 66 -1.05 -12.01 -4.68
CA ASN A 66 -1.77 -13.23 -5.11
C ASN A 66 -2.43 -13.09 -6.49
N TYR A 67 -2.76 -11.87 -6.93
CA TYR A 67 -3.40 -11.64 -8.22
C TYR A 67 -2.41 -11.72 -9.40
N SER A 68 -1.21 -11.16 -9.27
CA SER A 68 -0.26 -11.01 -10.38
C SER A 68 1.10 -11.69 -10.18
N GLY A 69 1.39 -12.19 -8.98
CA GLY A 69 2.65 -12.86 -8.65
C GLY A 69 3.82 -11.91 -8.41
N LEU A 70 3.69 -10.64 -8.82
CA LEU A 70 4.67 -9.57 -8.61
C LEU A 70 4.69 -9.06 -7.16
N VAL A 71 5.83 -8.56 -6.72
CA VAL A 71 5.97 -7.86 -5.43
C VAL A 71 5.41 -6.45 -5.55
N CYS A 72 4.59 -6.05 -4.57
CA CYS A 72 4.02 -4.71 -4.44
C CYS A 72 4.55 -4.05 -3.16
N ALA A 73 5.25 -2.92 -3.27
CA ALA A 73 5.61 -2.07 -2.14
C ALA A 73 4.42 -1.30 -1.56
N TYR A 74 3.38 -1.07 -2.36
CA TYR A 74 2.15 -0.45 -1.91
C TYR A 74 0.95 -1.28 -2.40
N PRO A 75 0.65 -2.40 -1.71
CA PRO A 75 -0.32 -3.37 -2.17
C PRO A 75 -1.75 -2.83 -2.13
N CYS A 76 -2.56 -3.25 -3.10
CA CYS A 76 -4.00 -3.14 -3.04
C CYS A 76 -4.62 -4.44 -2.49
N GLY A 77 -5.92 -4.42 -2.17
CA GLY A 77 -6.64 -5.56 -1.60
C GLY A 77 -6.62 -6.83 -2.46
N LYS A 78 -6.35 -6.72 -3.77
CA LYS A 78 -6.17 -7.90 -4.65
C LYS A 78 -4.95 -8.74 -4.27
N GLY A 79 -3.91 -8.13 -3.70
CA GLY A 79 -2.70 -8.84 -3.29
C GLY A 79 -2.95 -9.83 -2.14
N ALA A 80 -3.91 -9.52 -1.27
CA ALA A 80 -4.33 -10.37 -0.15
C ALA A 80 -5.61 -11.19 -0.45
N SER A 81 -6.16 -11.07 -1.65
CA SER A 81 -7.35 -11.85 -2.06
C SER A 81 -6.96 -13.29 -2.42
N ALA A 82 -7.95 -14.19 -2.53
CA ALA A 82 -7.73 -15.54 -3.03
C ALA A 82 -7.04 -15.51 -4.41
N HIS A 83 -6.13 -16.45 -4.62
CA HIS A 83 -5.44 -16.61 -5.89
C HIS A 83 -6.47 -16.95 -7.00
N PRO A 84 -6.41 -16.30 -8.17
CA PRO A 84 -7.32 -16.64 -9.26
C PRO A 84 -7.10 -18.08 -9.74
N GLU A 85 -8.18 -18.80 -10.07
CA GLU A 85 -8.11 -20.20 -10.52
C GLU A 85 -7.34 -20.36 -11.84
N HIS A 86 -7.38 -19.33 -12.70
CA HIS A 86 -6.67 -19.30 -13.98
C HIS A 86 -5.21 -18.83 -13.87
N GLY A 87 -4.63 -18.85 -12.65
CA GLY A 87 -3.27 -18.41 -12.40
C GLY A 87 -3.09 -16.89 -12.33
N TYR A 88 -1.82 -16.45 -12.31
CA TYR A 88 -1.48 -15.03 -12.22
C TYR A 88 -1.97 -14.22 -13.41
N GLN A 89 -2.54 -13.05 -13.13
CA GLN A 89 -3.09 -12.13 -14.10
C GLN A 89 -2.17 -10.91 -14.28
N VAL A 90 -2.17 -10.34 -15.48
CA VAL A 90 -1.38 -9.13 -15.78
C VAL A 90 -1.95 -7.93 -15.01
N CYS A 91 -1.10 -7.28 -14.20
CA CYS A 91 -1.50 -6.10 -13.42
C CYS A 91 -0.77 -4.84 -13.90
N ARG A 92 -1.51 -3.90 -14.50
CA ARG A 92 -0.99 -2.58 -14.93
C ARG A 92 -0.85 -1.56 -13.79
N ARG A 93 -1.22 -1.94 -12.56
CA ARG A 93 -1.25 -1.08 -11.37
C ARG A 93 -0.27 -1.57 -10.29
N ASN A 94 0.67 -2.43 -10.65
CA ASN A 94 1.71 -2.87 -9.74
C ASN A 94 2.53 -1.66 -9.29
N THR A 95 2.86 -1.64 -8.01
CA THR A 95 3.70 -0.63 -7.35
C THR A 95 4.99 -1.34 -6.94
N PRO A 96 5.97 -1.47 -7.86
CA PRO A 96 7.16 -2.23 -7.57
C PRO A 96 7.95 -1.58 -6.40
N PRO A 97 8.59 -2.39 -5.55
CA PRO A 97 9.58 -1.88 -4.61
C PRO A 97 10.81 -1.29 -5.32
N THR A 98 11.64 -0.57 -4.56
CA THR A 98 12.90 -0.02 -5.08
C THR A 98 13.83 -1.16 -5.52
N GLU A 99 14.71 -0.88 -6.49
CA GLU A 99 15.68 -1.86 -6.99
C GLU A 99 16.60 -2.36 -5.88
N GLU A 100 17.00 -1.49 -4.96
CA GLU A 100 17.79 -1.85 -3.77
C GLU A 100 17.06 -2.87 -2.88
N TRP A 101 15.74 -2.73 -2.73
CA TRP A 101 14.94 -3.67 -1.95
C TRP A 101 14.83 -5.03 -2.65
N LEU A 102 14.64 -5.02 -3.98
CA LEU A 102 14.63 -6.24 -4.80
C LEU A 102 15.97 -6.96 -4.77
N ALA A 103 17.08 -6.22 -4.84
CA ALA A 103 18.43 -6.77 -4.74
C ALA A 103 18.69 -7.40 -3.36
N ALA A 104 18.15 -6.82 -2.30
CA ALA A 104 18.23 -7.36 -0.94
C ALA A 104 17.31 -8.59 -0.72
N HIS A 105 16.28 -8.78 -1.55
CA HIS A 105 15.28 -9.86 -1.41
C HIS A 105 15.03 -10.59 -2.75
N PRO A 106 16.02 -11.36 -3.25
CA PRO A 106 15.96 -11.97 -4.58
C PRO A 106 14.88 -13.06 -4.73
N GLU A 107 14.36 -13.61 -3.62
CA GLU A 107 13.36 -14.70 -3.63
C GLU A 107 11.92 -14.25 -3.28
N ALA A 108 11.68 -12.94 -3.13
CA ALA A 108 10.40 -12.38 -2.70
C ALA A 108 9.28 -12.40 -3.76
#